data_AF-A0A7J9W077-F1
#
_entry.id   AF-A0A7J9W077-F1
#
_cell.length_a   1.000
_cell.length_b   1.000
_cell.length_c   1.000
_cell.angle_alpha   90.00
_cell.angle_beta   90.00
_cell.angle_gamma   90.00
#
_symmetry.space_group_name_H-M   'P 1'
#
loop_
_entity.id
_entity.type
_entity.pdbx_description
1 polymer ?
#
loop_
_entity_poly.entity_id
_entity_poly.type
_entity_poly.pdbx_seq_one_letter_code
_entity_poly.pdbx_strand_id
1 'polypeptide(L)' 'MSTARAAGELCAKAGTSDVVDALVVLLAHDGNAVMIVTSDPGDLTLLVAVLGARLTLHTV' A
#
# COMPACT_ATOMS: atom_id res chain seq x y z
N MET A 1 8.23 -3.24 -14.08
CA MET A 1 7.37 -2.06 -14.28
C MET A 1 7.94 -0.92 -13.45
N SER A 2 7.72 0.35 -13.80
CA SER A 2 8.13 1.44 -12.91
C SER A 2 7.22 1.48 -11.68
N THR A 3 7.76 1.80 -10.50
CA THR A 3 7.00 1.91 -9.25
C THR A 3 5.85 2.91 -9.36
N ALA A 4 6.03 4.00 -10.12
CA ALA A 4 4.98 4.98 -10.41
C ALA A 4 3.78 4.38 -11.16
N ARG A 5 4.03 3.50 -12.14
CA ARG A 5 2.95 2.82 -12.87
C ARG A 5 2.21 1.83 -11.96
N ALA A 6 2.95 1.06 -11.16
CA ALA A 6 2.36 0.12 -10.22
C ALA A 6 1.47 0.84 -9.18
N ALA A 7 1.90 2.01 -8.69
CA ALA A 7 1.10 2.83 -7.79
C ALA A 7 -0.21 3.27 -8.47
N GLY A 8 -0.16 3.78 -9.69
CA GLY A 8 -1.36 4.16 -10.44
C GLY A 8 -2.33 2.99 -10.69
N GLU A 9 -1.80 1.81 -11.02
CA GLU A 9 -2.62 0.59 -11.18
C GLU A 9 -3.24 0.13 -9.85
N LEU A 10 -2.52 0.26 -8.73
CA LEU A 10 -3.02 -0.09 -7.40
C LEU A 10 -4.12 0.89 -6.96
N CYS A 11 -3.91 2.20 -7.12
CA CYS A 11 -4.91 3.23 -6.89
C CYS A 11 -6.20 2.96 -7.68
N ALA A 12 -6.07 2.68 -8.98
CA ALA A 12 -7.21 2.38 -9.85
C ALA A 12 -8.01 1.14 -9.38
N LYS A 13 -7.33 0.09 -8.92
CA LYS A 13 -7.99 -1.12 -8.39
C LYS A 13 -8.63 -0.88 -7.03
N ALA A 14 -8.01 -0.07 -6.18
CA ALA A 14 -8.51 0.25 -4.85
C ALA A 14 -9.57 1.35 -4.84
N GLY A 15 -9.80 2.04 -5.97
CA GLY A 15 -10.77 3.14 -6.04
C GLY A 15 -10.35 4.37 -5.25
N THR A 16 -9.04 4.57 -5.05
CA THR A 16 -8.47 5.76 -4.39
C THR A 16 -7.57 6.52 -5.36
N SER A 17 -7.28 7.79 -5.05
CA SER A 17 -6.29 8.60 -5.75
C SER A 17 -5.05 8.91 -4.88
N ASP A 18 -4.96 8.34 -3.68
CA ASP A 18 -3.80 8.54 -2.82
C ASP A 18 -2.61 7.70 -3.31
N VAL A 19 -1.74 8.36 -4.08
CA VAL A 19 -0.53 7.75 -4.62
C VAL A 19 0.56 7.57 -3.57
N VAL A 20 0.55 8.33 -2.48
CA VAL A 20 1.56 8.22 -1.44
C VAL A 20 1.33 6.92 -0.67
N ASP A 21 0.09 6.65 -0.28
CA ASP A 21 -0.27 5.40 0.40
C ASP A 21 -0.01 4.18 -0.49
N ALA A 22 -0.34 4.26 -1.78
CA ALA A 22 -0.05 3.18 -2.73
C ALA A 22 1.45 2.91 -2.84
N LEU A 23 2.29 3.96 -2.85
CA LEU A 23 3.74 3.83 -2.87
C LEU A 23 4.28 3.22 -1.57
N VAL A 24 3.76 3.61 -0.41
CA VAL A 24 4.14 3.03 0.90
C VAL A 24 3.88 1.52 0.90
N VAL A 25 2.70 1.09 0.45
CA VAL A 25 2.34 -0.34 0.38
C VAL A 25 3.23 -1.10 -0.61
N LEU A 26 3.49 -0.54 -1.80
CA LEU A 26 4.34 -1.18 -2.80
C LEU A 26 5.80 -1.28 -2.34
N LEU A 27 6.35 -0.23 -1.73
CA LEU A 27 7.72 -0.25 -1.20
C LEU A 27 7.86 -1.25 -0.05
N ALA A 28 6.87 -1.33 0.84
CA ALA A 28 6.85 -2.33 1.90
C ALA A 28 6.79 -3.77 1.32
N HIS A 29 5.97 -3.98 0.30
CA HIS A 29 5.85 -5.28 -0.38
C HIS A 29 7.14 -5.68 -1.11
N ASP A 30 7.67 -4.81 -1.97
CA ASP A 30 8.87 -5.06 -2.78
C ASP A 30 10.14 -5.17 -1.91
N GLY A 31 10.20 -4.40 -0.82
CA GLY A 31 11.30 -4.42 0.15
C GLY A 31 11.30 -5.63 1.08
N ASN A 32 10.34 -6.57 0.95
CA ASN A 32 10.12 -7.67 1.88
C ASN A 32 9.96 -7.20 3.33
N ALA A 33 9.37 -6.01 3.54
CA ALA A 33 8.98 -5.59 4.87
C ALA A 33 7.85 -6.49 5.40
N VAL A 34 7.77 -6.62 6.72
CA VAL A 34 6.69 -7.37 7.38
C VAL A 34 5.60 -6.47 7.94
N MET A 35 5.87 -5.17 8.15
CA MET A 35 5.00 -4.26 8.88
C MET A 35 5.08 -2.81 8.37
N ILE A 36 3.93 -2.13 8.32
CA ILE A 36 3.82 -0.68 8.15
C ILE A 36 3.33 -0.09 9.47
N VAL A 37 3.97 0.99 9.93
CA VAL A 37 3.55 1.74 11.12
C VAL A 37 2.90 3.05 10.67
N THR A 38 1.67 3.31 11.11
CA THR A 38 0.93 4.54 10.75
C THR A 38 0.01 4.97 11.89
N SER A 39 -0.35 6.25 11.96
CA SER A 39 -1.43 6.72 12.85
C SER A 39 -2.84 6.45 12.27
N ASP A 40 -2.95 6.23 10.96
CA ASP A 40 -4.23 6.06 10.24
C ASP A 40 -4.23 4.84 9.29
N PRO A 41 -4.63 3.65 9.77
CA PRO A 41 -4.55 2.43 8.97
C PRO A 41 -5.65 2.30 7.90
N GLY A 42 -6.62 3.21 7.85
CA GLY A 42 -7.86 3.05 7.08
C GLY A 42 -7.62 2.79 5.60
N ASP A 43 -6.90 3.72 4.94
CA ASP A 43 -6.68 3.67 3.50
C ASP A 43 -5.65 2.60 3.11
N LEU A 44 -4.63 2.40 3.96
CA LEU A 44 -3.63 1.36 3.78
C LEU A 44 -4.21 -0.05 3.86
N THR A 45 -5.24 -0.29 4.68
CA THR A 45 -5.89 -1.61 4.80
C THR A 45 -6.48 -2.06 3.47
N LEU A 46 -7.16 -1.15 2.77
CA LEU A 46 -7.76 -1.43 1.47
C LEU A 46 -6.68 -1.71 0.41
N LEU A 47 -5.63 -0.88 0.37
CA LEU A 47 -4.52 -1.03 -0.57
C LEU A 47 -3.76 -2.34 -0.39
N VAL A 48 -3.47 -2.75 0.85
CA VAL A 48 -2.85 -4.04 1.17
C VAL A 48 -3.72 -5.21 0.71
N ALA A 49 -5.03 -5.14 0.97
CA ALA A 49 -5.98 -6.16 0.58
C ALA A 49 -6.07 -6.32 -0.96
N VAL A 50 -6.16 -5.20 -1.69
CA VAL A 50 -6.23 -5.17 -3.16
C VAL A 50 -4.93 -5.66 -3.81
N LEU A 51 -3.78 -5.34 -3.21
CA LEU A 51 -2.48 -5.84 -3.66
C LEU A 51 -2.33 -7.34 -3.41
N GLY A 52 -3.06 -7.90 -2.44
CA GLY A 52 -2.88 -9.28 -1.98
C GLY A 52 -1.58 -9.49 -1.21
N ALA A 53 -1.02 -8.43 -0.64
CA ALA A 53 0.22 -8.47 0.11
C ALA A 53 -0.01 -9.00 1.53
N ARG A 54 0.98 -9.72 2.07
CA ARG A 54 1.00 -10.16 3.47
C ARG A 54 1.79 -9.16 4.31
N LEU A 55 1.20 -7.99 4.53
CA LEU A 55 1.75 -6.92 5.36
C LEU A 55 0.91 -6.77 6.63
N THR A 56 1.55 -6.54 7.78
CA THR A 56 0.85 -6.13 9.00
C THR A 56 0.79 -4.61 9.09
N LEU A 57 -0.32 -4.08 9.61
CA LEU A 57 -0.44 -2.66 9.93
C LEU A 57 -0.40 -2.50 11.44
N HIS A 58 0.49 -1.64 11.93
CA HIS A 58 0.57 -1.27 13.34
C HIS A 58 0.18 0.19 13.52
N THR A 59 -0.84 0.42 14.34
CA THR A 59 -1.32 1.77 14.63
C THR A 59 -0.61 2.34 15.87
N VAL A 60 -0.14 3.59 15.77
CA VAL A 60 0.47 4.36 16.87
C VAL A 60 -0.41 5.51 17.33
#